data_AF-A0A484HET2-F1
#
_entry.id   AF-A0A484HET2-F1
#
_cell.length_a   1.000
_cell.length_b   1.000
_cell.length_c   1.000
_cell.angle_alpha   90.00
_cell.angle_beta   90.00
_cell.angle_gamma   90.00
#
_symmetry.space_group_name_H-M   'P 1'
#
loop_
_entity.id
_entity.type
_entity.pdbx_description
1 polymer ?
#
loop_
_entity_poly.entity_id
_entity_poly.type
_entity_poly.pdbx_seq_one_letter_code
_entity_poly.pdbx_strand_id
1 'polypeptide(L)'
;MRMIHPLILIFAALLTLTGCAGNQKEIDALADEIYQSHRLKPPLPPKPFVSDGCSLWPDSGWLECCVEHDLVYWKGGAGQDRLEADRMLKTCVSKKAGPFWGTVMYHGARVGGAWWLPTPFRWGFGWEYPRSGPPGSRD
;
A
#
# COMPACT_ATOMS: atom_id res chain seq x y z
N MET A 1 40.23 23.31 -14.70
CA MET A 1 40.06 21.87 -14.41
C MET A 1 40.02 21.71 -12.89
N ARG A 2 38.83 21.60 -12.29
CA ARG A 2 38.71 21.45 -10.82
C ARG A 2 38.94 19.99 -10.48
N MET A 3 40.09 19.70 -9.86
CA MET A 3 40.42 18.35 -9.38
C MET A 3 39.48 18.01 -8.22
N ILE A 4 38.54 17.10 -8.48
CA ILE A 4 37.67 16.55 -7.45
C ILE A 4 38.54 15.66 -6.56
N HIS A 5 38.62 15.99 -5.28
CA HIS A 5 39.54 15.35 -4.33
C HIS A 5 39.09 13.90 -4.07
N PRO A 6 39.97 12.88 -4.14
CA PRO A 6 39.59 11.46 -4.04
C PRO A 6 38.94 11.08 -2.70
N LEU A 7 39.15 11.86 -1.63
CA LEU A 7 38.46 11.69 -0.35
C LEU A 7 36.95 11.99 -0.42
N ILE A 8 36.50 12.88 -1.32
CA ILE A 8 35.09 13.25 -1.48
C ILE A 8 34.32 12.12 -2.19
N LEU A 9 34.98 11.40 -3.11
CA LEU A 9 34.40 10.24 -3.79
C LEU A 9 34.23 9.02 -2.87
N ILE A 10 35.13 8.83 -1.91
CA ILE A 10 35.04 7.74 -0.92
C ILE A 10 33.92 7.99 0.09
N PHE A 11 33.72 9.25 0.51
CA PHE A 11 32.63 9.61 1.43
C PHE A 11 31.25 9.50 0.79
N ALA A 12 31.13 9.83 -0.50
CA ALA A 12 29.89 9.65 -1.28
C ALA A 12 29.55 8.16 -1.51
N ALA A 13 30.55 7.29 -1.61
CA ALA A 13 30.36 5.85 -1.80
C ALA A 13 29.95 5.10 -0.51
N LEU A 14 30.24 5.64 0.68
CA LEU A 14 29.77 5.06 1.95
C LEU A 14 28.33 5.46 2.29
N LEU A 15 27.83 6.57 1.75
CA LEU A 15 26.45 7.04 1.97
C LEU A 15 25.40 6.29 1.12
N THR A 16 25.82 5.45 0.17
CA THR A 16 24.92 4.68 -0.70
C THR A 16 24.65 3.25 -0.21
N LEU A 17 25.32 2.78 0.83
CA LEU A 17 25.17 1.39 1.32
C LEU A 17 24.21 1.22 2.51
N THR A 18 23.68 2.31 3.08
CA THR A 18 22.78 2.27 4.24
C THR A 18 21.39 2.84 3.98
N GLY A 19 21.06 3.21 2.75
CA GLY A 19 19.76 3.82 2.40
C GLY A 19 18.77 2.85 1.78
N CYS A 20 17.59 2.73 2.41
CA CYS A 20 16.29 2.29 1.84
C CYS A 20 15.97 0.78 1.68
N ALA A 21 16.91 -0.16 1.80
CA ALA A 21 16.60 -1.58 1.54
C ALA A 21 15.92 -2.36 2.68
N GLY A 22 15.90 -1.82 3.92
CA GLY A 22 15.42 -2.56 5.10
C GLY A 22 13.90 -2.74 5.16
N ASN A 23 13.15 -1.65 4.96
CA ASN A 23 11.69 -1.64 5.14
C ASN A 23 10.95 -2.39 4.01
N GLN A 24 11.38 -2.23 2.74
CA GLN A 24 10.66 -2.84 1.62
C GLN A 24 10.69 -4.37 1.67
N LYS A 25 11.83 -4.98 2.06
CA LYS A 25 11.91 -6.44 2.16
C LYS A 25 10.98 -7.00 3.24
N GLU A 26 10.78 -6.26 4.33
CA GLU A 26 9.86 -6.63 5.40
C GLU A 26 8.39 -6.48 4.93
N ILE A 27 8.07 -5.41 4.20
CA ILE A 27 6.77 -5.20 3.57
C ILE A 27 6.46 -6.32 2.57
N ASP A 28 7.41 -6.67 1.70
CA ASP A 28 7.25 -7.72 0.69
C ASP A 28 6.97 -9.07 1.36
N ALA A 29 7.71 -9.42 2.41
CA ALA A 29 7.49 -10.65 3.16
C ALA A 29 6.11 -10.69 3.85
N LEU A 30 5.68 -9.57 4.44
CA LEU A 30 4.37 -9.45 5.06
C LEU A 30 3.24 -9.51 4.01
N ALA A 31 3.43 -8.89 2.85
CA ALA A 31 2.50 -8.92 1.74
C ALA A 31 2.33 -10.34 1.19
N ASP A 32 3.43 -11.09 1.04
CA ASP A 32 3.40 -12.49 0.65
C ASP A 32 2.63 -13.33 1.68
N GLU A 33 2.91 -13.17 2.99
CA GLU A 33 2.21 -13.89 4.05
C GLU A 33 0.70 -13.59 4.05
N ILE A 34 0.32 -12.31 3.98
CA ILE A 34 -1.08 -11.87 3.95
C ILE A 34 -1.78 -12.40 2.70
N TYR A 35 -1.13 -12.35 1.53
CA TYR A 35 -1.68 -12.90 0.30
C TYR A 35 -1.94 -14.41 0.39
N GLN A 36 -0.99 -15.18 0.92
CA GLN A 36 -1.13 -16.64 1.06
C GLN A 36 -2.16 -17.05 2.12
N SER A 37 -2.32 -16.26 3.18
CA SER A 37 -3.32 -16.54 4.23
C SER A 37 -4.76 -16.29 3.74
N HIS A 38 -4.95 -15.40 2.76
CA HIS A 38 -6.26 -15.08 2.21
C HIS A 38 -6.64 -16.02 1.05
N ARG A 39 -7.76 -16.74 1.20
CA ARG A 39 -8.37 -17.52 0.11
C ARG A 39 -9.20 -16.63 -0.82
N LEU A 40 -8.52 -15.79 -1.62
CA LEU A 40 -9.20 -14.90 -2.56
C LEU A 40 -9.94 -15.69 -3.65
N LYS A 41 -11.21 -15.37 -3.82
CA LYS A 41 -12.04 -15.94 -4.90
C LYS A 41 -11.84 -15.16 -6.20
N PRO A 42 -11.69 -15.84 -7.35
CA PRO A 42 -11.67 -15.21 -8.67
C PRO A 42 -12.93 -14.37 -8.97
N PRO A 43 -12.87 -13.43 -9.93
CA PRO A 43 -11.69 -13.10 -10.74
C PRO A 43 -10.63 -12.33 -9.93
N LEU A 44 -9.36 -12.66 -10.18
CA LEU A 44 -8.23 -11.93 -9.60
C LEU A 44 -7.72 -10.88 -10.59
N PRO A 45 -7.12 -9.77 -10.11
CA PRO A 45 -6.50 -8.78 -10.98
C PRO A 45 -5.36 -9.38 -11.83
N PRO A 46 -5.11 -8.84 -13.03
CA PRO A 46 -4.04 -9.31 -13.91
C PRO A 46 -2.63 -8.92 -13.43
N LYS A 47 -2.50 -7.83 -12.66
CA LYS A 47 -1.22 -7.41 -12.08
C LYS A 47 -0.95 -8.21 -10.80
N PRO A 48 0.29 -8.65 -10.55
CA PRO A 48 0.62 -9.31 -9.28
C PRO A 48 0.30 -8.39 -8.09
N PHE A 49 -0.01 -8.99 -6.94
CA PHE A 49 -0.17 -8.24 -5.71
C PHE A 49 1.18 -7.69 -5.26
N VAL A 50 1.20 -6.41 -4.92
CA VAL A 50 2.32 -5.70 -4.30
C VAL A 50 1.74 -4.72 -3.29
N SER A 51 2.45 -4.47 -2.20
CA SER A 51 2.11 -3.45 -1.22
C SER A 51 3.23 -2.41 -1.14
N ASP A 52 2.86 -1.14 -0.98
CA ASP A 52 3.79 -0.05 -0.72
C ASP A 52 3.81 0.34 0.77
N GLY A 53 3.32 -0.55 1.64
CA GLY A 53 3.18 -0.31 3.07
C GLY A 53 1.96 0.54 3.35
N CYS A 54 2.13 1.68 4.00
CA CYS A 54 1.04 2.61 4.29
C CYS A 54 0.94 3.78 3.30
N SER A 55 1.48 3.63 2.09
CA SER A 55 1.52 4.61 0.99
C SER A 55 1.97 6.02 1.37
N LEU A 56 1.06 6.86 1.89
CA LEU A 56 1.31 8.26 2.28
C LEU A 56 1.38 8.46 3.80
N TRP A 57 1.33 7.36 4.56
CA TRP A 57 1.46 7.35 6.01
C TRP A 57 2.78 6.68 6.41
N PRO A 58 3.32 6.99 7.60
CA PRO A 58 4.48 6.29 8.10
C PRO A 58 4.19 4.80 8.32
N ASP A 59 5.12 3.95 7.86
CA ASP A 59 5.15 2.54 8.26
C ASP A 59 5.55 2.46 9.74
N SER A 60 4.65 1.93 10.56
CA SER A 60 4.75 1.94 12.02
C SER A 60 4.09 0.69 12.60
N GLY A 61 3.71 0.70 13.89
CA GLY A 61 3.03 -0.42 14.56
C GLY A 61 1.69 -0.83 13.92
N TRP A 62 1.19 -0.09 12.93
CA TRP A 62 0.00 -0.40 12.15
C TRP A 62 0.28 -0.89 10.71
N LEU A 63 1.52 -1.20 10.36
CA LEU A 63 1.91 -1.62 9.00
C LEU A 63 1.05 -2.78 8.46
N GLU A 64 0.84 -3.82 9.26
CA GLU A 64 -0.03 -4.96 8.91
C GLU A 64 -1.46 -4.52 8.52
N CYS A 65 -2.02 -3.50 9.19
CA CYS A 65 -3.33 -2.97 8.83
C CYS A 65 -3.36 -2.38 7.41
N CYS A 66 -2.25 -1.77 6.98
CA CYS A 66 -2.11 -1.19 5.66
C CYS A 66 -1.92 -2.27 4.59
N VAL A 67 -1.08 -3.28 4.85
CA VAL A 67 -0.84 -4.37 3.89
C VAL A 67 -2.10 -5.24 3.68
N GLU A 68 -2.90 -5.47 4.74
CA GLU A 68 -4.22 -6.10 4.61
C GLU A 68 -5.18 -5.26 3.77
N HIS A 69 -5.17 -3.93 3.97
CA HIS A 69 -6.01 -3.00 3.22
C HIS A 69 -5.61 -2.96 1.74
N ASP A 70 -4.31 -2.92 1.45
CA ASP A 70 -3.72 -2.98 0.12
C ASP A 70 -4.15 -4.25 -0.63
N LEU A 71 -4.22 -5.41 0.04
CA LEU A 71 -4.68 -6.65 -0.60
C LEU A 71 -6.11 -6.50 -1.15
N VAL A 72 -7.00 -5.89 -0.37
CA VAL A 72 -8.38 -5.69 -0.79
C VAL A 72 -8.48 -4.58 -1.84
N TYR A 73 -7.69 -3.53 -1.70
CA TYR A 73 -7.60 -2.44 -2.67
C TYR A 73 -7.01 -2.88 -4.02
N TRP A 74 -5.98 -3.73 -4.01
CA TRP A 74 -5.42 -4.38 -5.19
C TRP A 74 -6.50 -5.18 -5.91
N LYS A 75 -7.23 -6.02 -5.16
CA LYS A 75 -8.31 -6.85 -5.69
C LYS A 75 -9.42 -6.00 -6.31
N GLY A 76 -9.78 -4.90 -5.66
CA GLY A 76 -10.88 -4.06 -6.09
C GLY A 76 -12.22 -4.79 -6.06
N GLY A 77 -13.22 -4.27 -6.78
CA GLY A 77 -14.58 -4.79 -6.80
C GLY A 77 -15.63 -3.70 -6.64
N ALA A 78 -16.73 -4.04 -5.98
CA ALA A 78 -17.85 -3.11 -5.81
C ALA A 78 -17.52 -2.00 -4.80
N GLY A 79 -18.19 -0.86 -4.92
CA GLY A 79 -18.02 0.27 -3.99
C GLY A 79 -18.31 -0.07 -2.52
N GLN A 80 -19.16 -1.08 -2.28
CA GLN A 80 -19.43 -1.60 -0.92
C GLN A 80 -18.25 -2.39 -0.37
N ASP A 81 -17.55 -3.17 -1.21
CA ASP A 81 -16.33 -3.89 -0.81
C ASP A 81 -15.26 -2.88 -0.40
N ARG A 82 -15.13 -1.77 -1.13
CA ARG A 82 -14.23 -0.67 -0.77
C ARG A 82 -14.59 -0.07 0.58
N LEU A 83 -15.87 0.24 0.79
CA LEU A 83 -16.34 0.82 2.04
C LEU A 83 -16.04 -0.10 3.23
N GLU A 84 -16.18 -1.40 3.05
CA GLU A 84 -15.83 -2.37 4.08
C GLU A 84 -14.33 -2.45 4.31
N ALA A 85 -13.51 -2.48 3.25
CA ALA A 85 -12.06 -2.42 3.35
C ALA A 85 -11.59 -1.23 4.19
N ASP A 86 -12.15 -0.04 3.94
CA ASP A 86 -11.80 1.17 4.68
C ASP A 86 -12.24 1.11 6.15
N ARG A 87 -13.40 0.50 6.45
CA ARG A 87 -13.85 0.28 7.83
C ARG A 87 -12.97 -0.72 8.57
N MET A 88 -12.48 -1.76 7.89
CA MET A 88 -11.51 -2.70 8.44
C MET A 88 -10.20 -1.99 8.77
N LEU A 89 -9.68 -1.15 7.85
CA LEU A 89 -8.51 -0.31 8.11
C LEU A 89 -8.72 0.58 9.34
N LYS A 90 -9.85 1.31 9.41
CA LYS A 90 -10.22 2.13 10.57
C LYS A 90 -10.14 1.32 11.87
N THR A 91 -10.72 0.13 11.87
CA THR A 91 -10.84 -0.73 13.04
C THR A 91 -9.47 -1.25 13.49
N CYS A 92 -8.67 -1.76 12.55
CA CYS A 92 -7.33 -2.26 12.84
C CYS A 92 -6.42 -1.15 13.38
N VAL A 93 -6.34 -0.02 12.69
CA VAL A 93 -5.51 1.12 13.11
C VAL A 93 -6.01 1.68 14.44
N SER A 94 -7.33 1.76 14.67
CA SER A 94 -7.86 2.24 15.96
C SER A 94 -7.41 1.38 17.14
N LYS A 95 -7.28 0.06 16.95
CA LYS A 95 -6.76 -0.85 17.98
C LYS A 95 -5.27 -0.68 18.22
N LYS A 96 -4.48 -0.44 17.18
CA LYS A 96 -3.01 -0.36 17.27
C LYS A 96 -2.48 1.03 17.62
N ALA A 97 -3.17 2.09 17.21
CA ALA A 97 -2.72 3.48 17.28
C ALA A 97 -3.70 4.43 17.98
N GLY A 98 -4.93 3.98 18.25
CA GLY A 98 -5.99 4.79 18.84
C GLY A 98 -6.99 5.34 17.80
N PRO A 99 -8.21 5.70 18.25
CA PRO A 99 -9.36 6.00 17.38
C PRO A 99 -9.18 7.21 16.48
N PHE A 100 -8.32 8.16 16.88
CA PHE A 100 -7.97 9.32 16.07
C PHE A 100 -7.31 8.90 14.75
N TRP A 101 -6.22 8.11 14.84
CA TRP A 101 -5.48 7.65 13.65
C TRP A 101 -6.33 6.78 12.74
N GLY A 102 -7.12 5.86 13.30
CA GLY A 102 -8.02 5.05 12.49
C GLY A 102 -9.06 5.87 11.73
N THR A 103 -9.61 6.92 12.36
CA THR A 103 -10.58 7.82 11.70
C THR A 103 -9.91 8.66 10.61
N VAL A 104 -8.71 9.18 10.87
CA VAL A 104 -7.95 9.97 9.91
C VAL A 104 -7.57 9.13 8.68
N MET A 105 -7.02 7.93 8.89
CA MET A 105 -6.64 7.03 7.80
C MET A 105 -7.84 6.55 6.99
N TYR A 106 -8.99 6.27 7.64
CA TYR A 106 -10.25 5.97 6.95
C TYR A 106 -10.63 7.06 5.95
N HIS A 107 -10.71 8.32 6.39
CA HIS A 107 -11.09 9.42 5.52
C HIS A 107 -10.04 9.69 4.44
N GLY A 108 -8.74 9.54 4.77
CA GLY A 108 -7.64 9.58 3.82
C GLY A 108 -7.82 8.56 2.69
N ALA A 109 -8.09 7.29 3.02
CA ALA A 109 -8.32 6.22 2.05
C ALA A 109 -9.59 6.42 1.22
N ARG A 110 -10.68 6.95 1.80
CA ARG A 110 -11.91 7.30 1.07
C ARG A 110 -11.67 8.36 0.00
N VAL A 111 -10.82 9.35 0.28
CA VAL A 111 -10.55 10.45 -0.65
C VAL A 111 -9.42 10.08 -1.62
N GLY A 112 -8.24 9.75 -1.12
CA GLY A 112 -7.04 9.50 -1.94
C GLY A 112 -7.04 8.17 -2.70
N GLY A 113 -7.85 7.21 -2.24
CA GLY A 113 -7.94 5.88 -2.81
C GLY A 113 -9.01 5.71 -3.89
N ALA A 114 -9.57 6.79 -4.45
CA ALA A 114 -10.64 6.67 -5.44
C ALA A 114 -10.17 6.07 -6.76
N TRP A 115 -10.97 5.19 -7.37
CA TRP A 115 -10.56 4.41 -8.55
C TRP A 115 -10.21 5.28 -9.77
N TRP A 116 -10.79 6.47 -9.88
CA TRP A 116 -10.54 7.44 -10.95
C TRP A 116 -9.34 8.35 -10.67
N LEU A 117 -8.73 8.28 -9.49
CA LEU A 117 -7.50 9.00 -9.21
C LEU A 117 -6.31 8.22 -9.75
N PRO A 118 -5.31 8.87 -10.39
CA PRO A 118 -4.12 8.22 -10.90
C PRO A 118 -3.10 7.92 -9.78
N THR A 119 -3.57 7.52 -8.60
CA THR A 119 -2.72 7.09 -7.50
C THR A 119 -2.34 5.61 -7.65
N PRO A 120 -1.12 5.21 -7.27
CA PRO A 120 -0.68 3.82 -7.37
C PRO A 120 -1.46 2.90 -6.43
N PHE A 121 -1.93 3.43 -5.30
CA PHE A 121 -2.72 2.75 -4.25
C PHE A 121 -4.25 2.96 -4.39
N ARG A 122 -4.76 3.33 -5.57
CA ARG A 122 -6.21 3.53 -5.78
C ARG A 122 -7.00 2.22 -5.64
N TRP A 123 -8.30 2.32 -5.37
CA TRP A 123 -9.20 1.17 -5.45
C TRP A 123 -9.14 0.47 -6.81
N GLY A 124 -8.87 -0.83 -6.80
CA GLY A 124 -8.68 -1.65 -7.99
C GLY A 124 -7.30 -1.50 -8.63
N PHE A 125 -6.25 -1.15 -7.88
CA PHE A 125 -4.95 -0.87 -8.47
C PHE A 125 -4.30 -2.06 -9.19
N GLY A 126 -4.71 -3.30 -8.89
CA GLY A 126 -4.33 -4.50 -9.62
C GLY A 126 -4.90 -4.60 -11.04
N TRP A 127 -5.90 -3.77 -11.38
CA TRP A 127 -6.50 -3.70 -12.71
C TRP A 127 -5.88 -2.60 -13.56
N GLU A 128 -6.17 -2.62 -14.86
CA GLU A 128 -5.78 -1.51 -15.72
C GLU A 128 -6.50 -0.23 -15.35
N TYR A 129 -5.77 0.88 -15.22
CA TYR A 129 -6.36 2.18 -14.91
C TYR A 129 -7.25 2.65 -16.07
N PRO A 130 -8.42 3.27 -15.81
CA PRO A 130 -9.04 3.54 -14.51
C PRO A 130 -10.13 2.52 -14.17
N ARG A 131 -9.77 1.24 -13.93
CA ARG A 131 -10.72 0.23 -13.44
C ARG A 131 -10.61 0.07 -11.93
N SER A 132 -11.77 -0.12 -11.31
CA SER A 132 -11.99 -0.45 -9.91
C SER A 132 -11.97 -1.95 -9.63
N GLY A 133 -12.05 -2.80 -10.66
CA GLY A 133 -12.40 -4.20 -10.51
C GLY A 133 -12.53 -4.95 -11.84
N PRO A 134 -13.02 -6.21 -11.81
CA PRO A 134 -13.35 -6.97 -13.01
C PRO A 134 -14.46 -6.30 -13.82
N PRO A 135 -14.58 -6.58 -15.14
CA PRO A 135 -15.63 -5.99 -15.97
C PRO A 135 -17.03 -6.13 -15.34
N GLY A 136 -17.75 -5.02 -15.23
CA GLY A 136 -19.10 -4.99 -14.65
C GLY A 136 -19.16 -4.74 -13.13
N SER A 137 -18.03 -4.50 -12.46
CA SER A 137 -18.03 -3.93 -11.11
C SER A 137 -18.81 -2.61 -11.07
N ARG A 138 -19.58 -2.41 -10.00
CA ARG A 138 -20.33 -1.18 -9.75
C ARG A 138 -19.66 -0.44 -8.60
N ASP A 139 -19.17 0.76 -8.89
CA ASP A 139 -18.34 1.57 -8.00
C ASP A 139 -19.15 2.57 -7.18
#